data_AF-A0A2H6FX93-F1
#
_entry.id   AF-A0A2H6FX93-F1
#
_cell.length_a   1.000
_cell.length_b   1.000
_cell.length_c   1.000
_cell.angle_alpha   90.00
_cell.angle_beta   90.00
_cell.angle_gamma   90.00
#
_symmetry.space_group_name_H-M   'P 1'
#
loop_
_entity.id
_entity.type
_entity.pdbx_description
1 polymer ?
#
loop_
_entity_poly.entity_id
_entity_poly.type
_entity_poly.pdbx_seq_one_letter_code
_entity_poly.pdbx_strand_id
1 'polypeptide(L)'
;MAAFVEGNSIRSTCRMTGVAKGTVLKLLATIGKACAEYQNEVMRDLPCKRIQCDEIWSFCYSKQGNIPKEKKGMHGYGDIYTFTSICADSKLVPTWYVGKRDAETQLIHWRATFLENNMADSR
;
A
#
# COMPACT_ATOMS: atom_id res chain seq x y z
N MET A 1 -20.31 0.05 0.49
CA MET A 1 -18.86 -0.18 0.60
C MET A 1 -18.44 -1.60 0.18
N ALA A 2 -19.30 -2.62 0.33
CA ALA A 2 -19.02 -4.00 -0.10
C ALA A 2 -18.39 -4.11 -1.50
N ALA A 3 -18.87 -3.34 -2.48
CA ALA A 3 -18.35 -3.36 -3.84
C ALA A 3 -16.83 -3.23 -3.93
N PHE A 4 -16.19 -2.34 -3.15
CA PHE A 4 -14.73 -2.16 -3.20
C PHE A 4 -13.96 -3.26 -2.48
N VAL A 5 -14.48 -3.76 -1.35
CA VAL A 5 -13.85 -4.85 -0.59
C VAL A 5 -13.84 -6.14 -1.41
N GLU A 6 -14.88 -6.35 -2.22
CA GLU A 6 -15.01 -7.47 -3.16
C GLU A 6 -14.23 -7.27 -4.48
N GLY A 7 -13.43 -6.20 -4.60
CA GLY A 7 -12.57 -5.98 -5.76
C GLY A 7 -13.27 -5.47 -7.03
N ASN A 8 -14.46 -4.86 -6.92
CA ASN A 8 -15.13 -4.29 -8.09
C ASN A 8 -14.37 -3.09 -8.66
N SER A 9 -14.32 -3.01 -9.99
CA SER A 9 -13.80 -1.81 -10.68
C SER A 9 -14.68 -0.59 -10.43
N ILE A 10 -14.09 0.61 -10.52
CA ILE A 10 -14.82 1.89 -10.42
C ILE A 10 -16.02 1.92 -11.39
N ARG A 11 -15.86 1.41 -12.62
CA ARG A 11 -16.94 1.37 -13.61
C ARG A 11 -18.08 0.43 -13.20
N SER A 12 -17.75 -0.75 -12.66
CA SER A 12 -18.77 -1.68 -12.13
C SER A 12 -19.53 -1.04 -10.97
N THR A 13 -18.80 -0.43 -10.03
CA THR A 13 -19.40 0.28 -8.89
C THR A 13 -20.32 1.42 -9.33
N CYS A 14 -19.95 2.20 -10.35
CA CYS A 14 -20.83 3.23 -10.92
C CYS A 14 -22.12 2.63 -11.50
N ARG A 15 -22.01 1.50 -12.23
CA ARG A 15 -23.18 0.82 -12.82
C ARG A 15 -24.11 0.23 -11.76
N MET A 16 -23.55 -0.36 -10.71
CA MET A 16 -24.32 -0.98 -9.62
C MET A 16 -25.02 0.06 -8.74
N THR A 17 -24.40 1.22 -8.52
CA THR A 17 -24.90 2.22 -7.57
C THR A 17 -25.58 3.42 -8.22
N GLY A 18 -25.47 3.57 -9.55
CA GLY A 18 -25.96 4.76 -10.27
C GLY A 18 -25.16 6.04 -10.00
N VAL A 19 -24.05 5.96 -9.27
CA VAL A 19 -23.24 7.12 -8.86
C VAL A 19 -22.20 7.47 -9.93
N ALA A 20 -21.93 8.77 -10.09
CA ALA A 20 -20.90 9.28 -11.00
C ALA A 20 -19.48 8.85 -10.60
N LYS A 21 -18.62 8.61 -11.60
CA LYS A 21 -17.21 8.19 -11.41
C LYS A 21 -16.43 9.09 -10.46
N GLY A 22 -16.61 10.41 -10.57
CA GLY A 22 -15.92 11.38 -9.71
C GLY A 22 -16.25 11.19 -8.23
N THR A 23 -17.51 10.88 -7.91
CA THR A 23 -17.95 10.63 -6.53
C THR A 23 -17.40 9.32 -6.00
N VAL A 24 -17.40 8.26 -6.81
CA VAL A 24 -16.80 6.96 -6.46
C VAL A 24 -15.31 7.10 -6.17
N LEU A 25 -14.58 7.86 -6.99
CA LEU A 25 -13.16 8.16 -6.80
C LEU A 25 -12.89 8.99 -5.55
N LYS A 26 -13.68 10.04 -5.29
CA LYS A 26 -13.56 10.86 -4.07
C LYS A 26 -13.75 10.00 -2.82
N LEU A 27 -14.78 9.16 -2.80
CA LEU A 27 -15.04 8.25 -1.69
C LEU A 27 -13.85 7.32 -1.44
N LEU A 28 -13.30 6.72 -2.50
CA LEU A 28 -12.15 5.82 -2.40
C LEU A 28 -10.93 6.53 -1.81
N ALA A 29 -10.64 7.76 -2.25
CA ALA A 29 -9.53 8.56 -1.73
C ALA A 29 -9.72 8.91 -0.25
N THR A 30 -10.93 9.31 0.15
CA THR A 30 -11.25 9.63 1.54
C THR A 30 -11.13 8.41 2.46
N ILE A 31 -11.68 7.27 2.06
CA ILE A 31 -11.59 6.03 2.85
C ILE A 31 -10.13 5.57 2.95
N GLY A 32 -9.38 5.60 1.84
CA GLY A 32 -7.98 5.20 1.84
C GLY A 32 -7.14 6.01 2.82
N LYS A 33 -7.36 7.35 2.86
CA LYS A 33 -6.73 8.23 3.86
C LYS A 33 -7.11 7.85 5.29
N ALA A 34 -8.42 7.68 5.56
CA ALA A 34 -8.89 7.32 6.89
C ALA A 34 -8.34 5.96 7.36
N CYS A 35 -8.23 4.97 6.47
CA CYS A 35 -7.62 3.67 6.78
C CYS A 35 -6.14 3.81 7.11
N ALA A 36 -5.38 4.63 6.38
CA ALA A 36 -3.97 4.85 6.64
C ALA A 36 -3.75 5.56 7.99
N GLU A 37 -4.57 6.58 8.29
CA GLU A 37 -4.55 7.29 9.58
C GLU A 37 -4.89 6.34 10.74
N TYR A 38 -5.99 5.58 10.62
CA TYR A 38 -6.38 4.60 11.63
C TYR A 38 -5.29 3.55 11.86
N GLN A 39 -4.69 3.02 10.80
CA GLN A 39 -3.62 2.04 10.92
C GLN A 39 -2.40 2.63 11.66
N ASN A 40 -2.01 3.86 11.34
CA ASN A 40 -0.90 4.55 12.00
C ASN A 40 -1.16 4.86 13.49
N GLU A 41 -2.41 5.04 13.89
CA GLU A 41 -2.77 5.29 15.29
C GLU A 41 -2.90 3.99 16.10
N VAL A 42 -3.48 2.95 15.51
CA VAL A 42 -3.84 1.71 16.23
C VAL A 42 -2.73 0.66 16.19
N MET A 43 -1.95 0.58 15.12
CA MET A 43 -0.88 -0.41 14.97
C MET A 43 0.42 0.09 15.62
N ARG A 44 0.41 0.29 16.94
CA ARG A 44 1.57 0.71 17.74
C ARG A 44 1.83 -0.27 18.88
N ASP A 45 3.08 -0.39 19.29
CA ASP A 45 3.51 -1.21 20.43
C ASP A 45 2.98 -2.67 20.36
N LEU A 46 3.01 -3.24 19.16
CA LEU A 46 2.48 -4.58 18.90
C LEU A 46 3.44 -5.66 19.44
N PRO A 47 2.93 -6.77 20.03
CA PRO A 47 3.76 -7.84 20.59
C PRO A 47 4.39 -8.75 19.51
N CYS A 48 4.68 -8.20 18.34
CA CYS A 48 5.24 -8.93 17.20
C CYS A 48 6.74 -9.15 17.44
N LYS A 49 7.17 -10.41 17.55
CA LYS A 49 8.60 -10.75 17.69
C LYS A 49 9.25 -11.13 16.36
N ARG A 50 8.45 -11.67 15.44
CA ARG A 50 8.90 -12.16 14.14
C ARG A 50 8.10 -11.49 13.04
N ILE A 51 8.79 -10.71 12.22
CA ILE A 51 8.23 -10.07 11.05
C ILE A 51 8.84 -10.69 9.79
N GLN A 52 7.98 -10.99 8.83
CA GLN A 52 8.36 -11.31 7.47
C GLN A 52 8.08 -10.10 6.60
N CYS A 53 9.04 -9.73 5.74
CA CYS A 53 8.86 -8.66 4.78
C CYS A 53 8.67 -9.27 3.39
N ASP A 54 7.72 -8.74 2.64
CA ASP A 54 7.45 -9.13 1.26
C ASP A 54 7.26 -7.89 0.36
N GLU A 55 7.48 -8.06 -0.94
CA GLU A 55 7.28 -7.03 -1.96
C GLU A 55 6.35 -7.50 -3.08
N ILE A 56 5.24 -6.80 -3.27
CA ILE A 56 4.26 -7.09 -4.32
C ILE A 56 4.46 -6.10 -5.48
N TRP A 57 4.69 -6.63 -6.67
CA TRP A 57 4.86 -5.84 -7.89
C TRP A 57 3.53 -5.40 -8.50
N SER A 58 3.47 -4.15 -8.96
CA SER A 58 2.41 -3.60 -9.79
C SER A 58 2.98 -2.53 -10.74
N PHE A 59 2.13 -1.89 -11.54
CA PHE A 59 2.53 -0.79 -12.43
C PHE A 59 1.48 0.32 -12.48
N CYS A 60 1.96 1.55 -12.66
CA CYS A 60 1.14 2.71 -12.97
C CYS A 60 1.28 3.05 -14.46
N TYR A 61 0.14 3.18 -15.14
CA TYR A 61 0.00 3.45 -16.59
C TYR A 61 0.56 2.36 -17.52
N SER A 62 1.83 1.96 -17.37
CA SER A 62 2.48 0.93 -18.18
C SER A 62 3.60 0.24 -17.39
N LYS A 63 3.88 -1.03 -17.71
CA LYS A 63 5.07 -1.73 -17.22
C LYS A 63 6.35 -0.98 -17.58
N GLN A 64 7.40 -1.08 -16.76
CA GLN A 64 8.66 -0.35 -16.93
C GLN A 64 9.28 -0.49 -18.33
N GLY A 65 9.23 -1.69 -18.91
CA GLY A 65 9.75 -1.96 -20.26
C GLY A 65 9.01 -1.23 -21.39
N ASN A 66 7.76 -0.83 -21.17
CA ASN A 66 6.88 -0.26 -22.19
C ASN A 66 6.71 1.26 -22.06
N ILE A 67 7.45 1.91 -21.16
CA ILE A 67 7.34 3.36 -20.97
C ILE A 67 7.94 4.09 -22.18
N PRO A 68 7.20 5.01 -22.83
CA PRO A 68 7.75 5.90 -23.85
C PRO A 68 8.96 6.68 -23.33
N LYS A 69 9.96 6.93 -24.18
CA LYS A 69 11.21 7.61 -23.76
C LYS A 69 10.95 8.95 -23.06
N GLU A 70 9.96 9.70 -23.52
CA GLU A 70 9.53 11.00 -22.98
C GLU A 70 8.97 10.93 -21.55
N LYS A 71 8.49 9.75 -21.13
CA LYS A 71 7.83 9.53 -19.84
C LYS A 71 8.68 8.71 -18.87
N LYS A 72 9.88 8.30 -19.28
CA LYS A 72 10.81 7.56 -18.41
C LYS A 72 11.28 8.44 -17.25
N GLY A 73 11.21 7.91 -16.03
CA GLY A 73 11.59 8.63 -14.81
C GLY A 73 10.54 9.62 -14.31
N MET A 74 9.44 9.82 -15.04
CA MET A 74 8.34 10.68 -14.58
C MET A 74 7.51 9.97 -13.50
N HIS A 75 7.14 10.70 -12.46
CA HIS A 75 6.24 10.19 -11.41
C HIS A 75 4.91 9.73 -12.00
N GLY A 76 4.36 8.63 -11.49
CA GLY A 76 3.10 8.05 -11.97
C GLY A 76 3.24 7.12 -13.19
N TYR A 77 4.46 6.84 -13.65
CA TYR A 77 4.72 5.91 -14.73
C TYR A 77 5.66 4.78 -14.30
N GLY A 78 5.37 3.57 -14.81
CA GLY A 78 6.24 2.41 -14.64
C GLY A 78 5.88 1.54 -13.47
N ASP A 79 6.85 0.72 -13.07
CA ASP A 79 6.68 -0.25 -12.00
C ASP A 79 6.59 0.44 -10.64
N ILE A 80 5.78 -0.13 -9.77
CA ILE A 80 5.59 0.29 -8.38
C ILE A 80 5.51 -0.97 -7.51
N TYR A 81 6.08 -0.90 -6.33
CA TYR A 81 6.15 -2.02 -5.41
C TYR A 81 5.44 -1.66 -4.12
N THR A 82 4.63 -2.59 -3.61
CA THR A 82 4.03 -2.51 -2.29
C THR A 82 4.84 -3.39 -1.36
N PHE A 83 5.62 -2.75 -0.49
CA PHE A 83 6.35 -3.40 0.58
C PHE A 83 5.40 -3.62 1.73
N THR A 84 5.38 -4.84 2.26
CA THR A 84 4.51 -5.22 3.38
C THR A 84 5.32 -5.92 4.44
N SER A 85 4.96 -5.68 5.69
CA SER A 85 5.43 -6.46 6.82
C SER A 85 4.28 -7.32 7.34
N ILE A 86 4.56 -8.56 7.74
CA ILE A 86 3.56 -9.45 8.35
C ILE A 86 4.14 -10.14 9.58
N CYS A 87 3.38 -10.12 10.67
CA CYS A 87 3.70 -10.89 11.85
C CYS A 87 3.51 -12.38 11.56
N ALA A 88 4.55 -13.18 11.76
CA ALA A 88 4.51 -14.60 11.47
C ALA A 88 3.47 -15.35 12.33
N ASP A 89 3.24 -14.89 13.56
CA ASP A 89 2.40 -15.57 14.54
C ASP A 89 0.92 -15.14 14.42
N SER A 90 0.65 -13.83 14.46
CA SER A 90 -0.72 -13.30 14.40
C SER A 90 -1.25 -13.09 12.98
N LYS A 91 -0.37 -13.16 11.97
CA LYS A 91 -0.66 -12.79 10.57
C LYS A 91 -1.13 -11.34 10.38
N LEU A 92 -0.92 -10.50 11.39
CA LEU A 92 -1.19 -9.08 11.32
C LEU A 92 -0.20 -8.40 10.35
N VAL A 93 -0.68 -7.45 9.56
CA VAL A 93 0.15 -6.60 8.68
C VAL A 93 0.27 -5.22 9.33
N PRO A 94 1.32 -4.96 10.13
CA PRO A 94 1.40 -3.71 10.90
C PRO A 94 1.76 -2.52 10.02
N THR A 95 2.63 -2.70 9.03
CA THR A 95 3.12 -1.62 8.16
C THR A 95 3.14 -2.04 6.70
N TRP A 96 2.94 -1.06 5.83
CA TRP A 96 3.13 -1.19 4.39
C TRP A 96 3.64 0.14 3.82
N TYR A 97 4.35 0.07 2.70
CA TYR A 97 4.83 1.26 2.01
C TYR A 97 4.81 1.03 0.49
N VAL A 98 4.36 2.02 -0.26
CA VAL A 98 4.30 1.96 -1.72
C VAL A 98 5.37 2.87 -2.31
N GLY A 99 6.25 2.31 -3.13
CA GLY A 99 7.36 3.07 -3.70
C GLY A 99 8.06 2.36 -4.84
N LYS A 100 9.19 2.92 -5.26
CA LYS A 100 10.04 2.31 -6.29
C LYS A 100 10.91 1.23 -5.63
N ARG A 101 11.44 0.32 -6.43
CA ARG A 101 12.36 -0.71 -5.91
C ARG A 101 13.76 -0.14 -5.80
N ASP A 102 13.97 0.67 -4.77
CA ASP A 102 15.23 1.28 -4.42
C ASP A 102 15.52 1.17 -2.91
N ALA A 103 16.77 1.42 -2.54
CA ALA A 103 17.23 1.32 -1.16
C ALA A 103 16.55 2.35 -0.24
N GLU A 104 16.17 3.51 -0.76
CA GLU A 104 15.49 4.55 0.01
C GLU A 104 14.09 4.09 0.45
N THR A 105 13.30 3.58 -0.50
CA THR A 105 11.97 3.02 -0.25
C THR A 105 12.04 1.87 0.75
N GLN A 106 13.01 0.97 0.59
CA GLN A 106 13.22 -0.15 1.51
C GLN A 106 13.63 0.33 2.91
N LEU A 107 14.48 1.35 3.01
CA LEU A 107 14.90 1.93 4.29
C LEU A 107 13.74 2.60 5.02
N ILE A 108 12.87 3.32 4.31
CA ILE A 108 11.65 3.91 4.89
C ILE A 108 10.74 2.82 5.45
N HIS A 109 10.44 1.79 4.64
CA HIS A 109 9.63 0.66 5.08
C HIS A 109 10.24 -0.07 6.29
N TRP A 110 11.55 -0.32 6.26
CA TRP A 110 12.28 -0.93 7.36
C TRP A 110 12.17 -0.10 8.65
N ARG A 111 12.38 1.21 8.57
CA ARG A 111 12.29 2.11 9.73
C ARG A 111 10.89 2.10 10.34
N ALA A 112 9.85 2.26 9.53
CA ALA A 112 8.47 2.21 10.00
C ALA A 112 8.16 0.84 10.63
N THR A 113 8.66 -0.24 10.05
CA THR A 113 8.43 -1.59 10.57
C THR A 113 9.11 -1.79 11.92
N PHE A 114 10.42 -1.52 12.06
CA PHE A 114 11.19 -1.93 13.23
C PHE A 114 11.35 -0.87 14.31
N LEU A 115 11.45 0.42 13.95
CA LEU A 115 11.65 1.50 14.93
C LEU A 115 10.33 1.91 15.58
N GLU A 116 9.26 2.05 14.80
CA GLU A 116 7.98 2.53 15.31
C GLU A 116 7.19 1.43 16.03
N ASN A 117 7.45 0.15 15.73
CA ASN A 117 6.88 -0.99 16.47
C ASN A 117 7.79 -1.51 17.58
N ASN A 118 8.85 -0.78 17.93
CA ASN A 118 9.74 -1.10 19.06
C ASN A 118 10.35 -2.53 19.01
N MET A 119 10.56 -3.07 17.81
CA MET A 119 11.07 -4.43 17.59
C MET A 119 12.61 -4.48 17.56
N ALA A 120 13.26 -3.61 18.32
CA ALA A 120 14.72 -3.49 18.37
C ALA A 120 15.42 -4.66 19.10
N ASP A 121 14.67 -5.57 19.73
CA ASP A 121 15.22 -6.66 20.54
C ASP A 121 14.63 -8.02 20.14
N SER A 122 15.12 -8.57 19.03
CA SER A 122 15.11 -10.01 18.82
C SER A 122 16.39 -10.41 18.09
N ARG A 123 17.44 -10.63 18.89
CA ARG A 123 18.49 -11.58 18.52
C ARG A 123 17.97 -13.00 18.67
#